data_AF-A0A0R0HFH5-F1
#
_entry.id   AF-A0A0R0HFH5-F1
#
_cell.length_a   1.000
_cell.length_b   1.000
_cell.length_c   1.000
_cell.angle_alpha   90.00
_cell.angle_beta   90.00
_cell.angle_gamma   90.00
#
_symmetry.space_group_name_H-M   'P 1'
#
loop_
_entity.id
_entity.type
_entity.pdbx_description
1 polymer ?
#
loop_
_entity_poly.entity_id
_entity_poly.type
_entity_poly.pdbx_seq_one_letter_code
_entity_poly.pdbx_strand_id
1 'polypeptide(L)'
;MLLMFLWCNAGLRLFKEAKDRDSNGKKWDDHPAIMAVGVVDGTSEAIFQTLMSLGPSRSEWDFCFYKGNVVEHLDGHTDIIHKQLFSDWLPWGMKRRDLLLRRYWRREDDGTYVILYHSVFHKKCPPQKGYVRACLKSGGYVISPVNKGKQSVVKHMLAIDWKCWRSYLKSSSAHSITIRMLGRVAALRELFKARLGNCSSSDYSSGELTRNSELHIKEEVIINSDTEIQADENNHDNSVGEVDQTQSEHACLVTLNDADDEFYDVPEPSDCDESENGWMTECSQQKSQDIRHQKLSTAANFVKRLHDLAVQKRGYVDLQEMVREDSITCSYGSTLPQDPTCTLPCSLTETDPYTFLIRGENYLEDRQKVKAKGTLMKMVAADWVRSDKREDDLGGRPGSIAQKYAAQGGPEFFFIVNIQVPGSTTYSLALYYMMNTPVEDAPLLESFIKGDDAFRNSRFKLIPYISKGSWIVKQSVGKKACLVGQALEINYFQGSNYLELGVDIGSSTVARGVVSLVLGYLNHLVIEMAFLIQGNTREELPEFLLGTCRLNHLDASKAVCLTL
;
A
#
# COMPACT_ATOMS: atom_id res chain seq x y z
N MET A 1 13.57 2.35 10.28
CA MET A 1 14.18 2.11 8.95
C MET A 1 14.60 3.45 8.39
N LEU A 2 15.90 3.69 8.19
CA LEU A 2 16.38 5.01 7.81
C LEU A 2 16.22 5.30 6.31
N LEU A 3 15.63 6.44 5.99
CA LEU A 3 15.76 7.09 4.69
C LEU A 3 16.96 8.02 4.76
N MET A 4 18.06 7.65 4.11
CA MET A 4 19.27 8.46 4.11
C MET A 4 19.06 9.69 3.23
N PHE A 5 19.12 10.89 3.81
CA PHE A 5 19.12 12.14 3.07
C PHE A 5 20.33 12.19 2.12
N LEU A 6 20.09 12.52 0.85
CA LEU A 6 21.15 12.68 -0.15
C LEU A 6 21.62 14.13 -0.21
N TRP A 7 20.68 15.04 -0.50
CA TRP A 7 20.89 16.49 -0.69
C TRP A 7 19.55 17.18 -0.96
N CYS A 8 19.57 18.52 -1.01
CA CYS A 8 18.48 19.33 -1.54
C CYS A 8 18.80 19.78 -2.98
N ASN A 9 17.82 19.76 -3.88
CA ASN A 9 17.95 20.34 -5.22
C ASN A 9 16.59 20.92 -5.66
N ALA A 10 16.59 22.15 -6.21
CA ALA A 10 15.38 22.88 -6.62
C ALA A 10 14.27 22.92 -5.55
N GLY A 11 14.64 22.99 -4.27
CA GLY A 11 13.70 22.95 -3.13
C GLY A 11 13.03 21.58 -2.90
N LEU A 12 13.57 20.50 -3.49
CA LEU A 12 13.19 19.11 -3.20
C LEU A 12 14.23 18.48 -2.28
N ARG A 13 13.78 17.87 -1.17
CA ARG A 13 14.61 17.00 -0.33
C ARG A 13 14.64 15.61 -0.96
N LEU A 14 15.82 15.14 -1.35
CA LEU A 14 16.02 13.82 -1.93
C LEU A 14 16.54 12.84 -0.87
N PHE A 15 15.93 11.66 -0.81
CA PHE A 15 16.28 10.58 0.11
C PHE A 15 16.51 9.28 -0.66
N LYS A 16 17.31 8.40 -0.09
CA LYS A 16 17.57 7.05 -0.58
C LYS A 16 17.28 6.04 0.52
N GLU A 17 16.65 4.93 0.16
CA GLU A 17 16.47 3.80 1.06
C GLU A 17 17.85 3.28 1.50
N ALA A 18 18.09 3.25 2.82
CA ALA A 18 19.30 2.66 3.36
C ALA A 18 19.35 1.17 3.01
N LYS A 19 20.53 0.67 2.63
CA LYS A 19 20.69 -0.77 2.43
C LYS A 19 20.86 -1.45 3.79
N ASP A 20 19.86 -2.24 4.19
CA ASP A 20 20.03 -3.20 5.28
C ASP A 20 21.23 -4.10 4.95
N ARG A 21 22.18 -4.18 5.89
CA ARG A 21 23.36 -5.05 5.77
C ARG A 21 22.97 -6.48 6.15
N ASP A 22 22.39 -7.21 5.21
CA ASP A 22 22.35 -8.67 5.32
C ASP A 22 23.79 -9.21 5.43
N SER A 23 24.04 -10.06 6.43
CA SER A 23 25.36 -10.64 6.73
C SER A 23 25.96 -11.49 5.60
N ASN A 24 25.15 -11.91 4.63
CA ASN A 24 25.54 -12.79 3.52
C ASN A 24 26.11 -12.08 2.27
N GLY A 25 26.37 -10.76 2.31
CA GLY A 25 27.22 -10.05 1.33
C GLY A 25 26.72 -9.96 -0.13
N LYS A 26 25.64 -10.66 -0.49
CA LYS A 26 25.00 -10.56 -1.81
C LYS A 26 24.57 -9.10 -2.06
N LYS A 27 24.80 -8.61 -3.29
CA LYS A 27 24.40 -7.25 -3.69
C LYS A 27 22.88 -7.17 -3.88
N TRP A 28 22.15 -7.02 -2.78
CA TRP A 28 20.70 -6.75 -2.82
C TRP A 28 20.43 -5.41 -3.50
N ASP A 29 19.63 -5.49 -4.56
CA ASP A 29 19.20 -4.45 -5.51
C ASP A 29 20.26 -3.54 -6.16
N ASP A 30 20.31 -3.58 -7.50
CA ASP A 30 20.92 -2.57 -8.35
C ASP A 30 20.07 -1.29 -8.46
N HIS A 31 18.78 -1.37 -8.08
CA HIS A 31 17.77 -0.30 -8.25
C HIS A 31 17.12 0.11 -6.91
N PRO A 32 17.88 0.65 -5.94
CA PRO A 32 17.35 1.04 -4.63
C PRO A 32 16.28 2.14 -4.74
N ALA A 33 15.31 2.14 -3.83
CA ALA A 33 14.27 3.17 -3.82
C ALA A 33 14.85 4.56 -3.53
N ILE A 34 14.39 5.56 -4.30
CA ILE A 34 14.71 6.98 -4.11
C ILE A 34 13.38 7.72 -3.91
N MET A 35 13.35 8.65 -2.96
CA MET A 35 12.21 9.55 -2.71
C MET A 35 12.62 11.00 -2.96
N ALA A 36 11.74 11.79 -3.59
CA ALA A 36 11.78 13.24 -3.55
C ALA A 36 10.60 13.76 -2.72
N VAL A 37 10.85 14.75 -1.87
CA VAL A 37 9.84 15.41 -1.04
C VAL A 37 9.86 16.91 -1.31
N GLY A 38 8.71 17.47 -1.70
CA GLY A 38 8.49 18.90 -1.87
C GLY A 38 7.17 19.34 -1.25
N VAL A 39 7.05 20.64 -0.95
CA VAL A 39 5.75 21.27 -0.64
C VAL A 39 5.18 21.84 -1.94
N VAL A 40 3.87 21.72 -2.14
CA VAL A 40 3.14 22.24 -3.30
C VAL A 40 2.00 23.13 -2.81
N ASP A 41 1.84 24.28 -3.45
CA ASP A 41 0.84 25.30 -3.14
C ASP A 41 -0.53 24.93 -3.72
N GLY A 42 -1.15 23.89 -3.13
CA GLY A 42 -2.48 23.42 -3.48
C GLY A 42 -3.02 22.36 -2.52
N THR A 43 -4.33 22.12 -2.61
CA THR A 43 -5.03 21.07 -1.85
C THR A 43 -4.58 19.68 -2.28
N SER A 44 -4.62 18.72 -1.36
CA SER A 44 -4.20 17.34 -1.63
C SER A 44 -5.01 16.71 -2.76
N GLU A 45 -6.31 17.04 -2.85
CA GLU A 45 -7.21 16.63 -3.91
C GLU A 45 -6.88 17.23 -5.29
N ALA A 46 -6.63 18.54 -5.39
CA ALA A 46 -6.28 19.17 -6.68
C ALA A 46 -4.95 18.61 -7.22
N ILE A 47 -4.00 18.33 -6.32
CA ILE A 47 -2.72 17.70 -6.63
C ILE A 47 -2.93 16.23 -7.03
N PHE A 48 -3.78 15.49 -6.32
CA PHE A 48 -4.17 14.12 -6.68
C PHE A 48 -4.79 14.06 -8.07
N GLN A 49 -5.79 14.88 -8.39
CA GLN A 49 -6.42 14.90 -9.72
C GLN A 49 -5.40 15.26 -10.83
N THR A 50 -4.52 16.23 -10.58
CA THR A 50 -3.41 16.58 -11.49
C THR A 50 -2.46 15.39 -11.71
N LEU A 51 -2.16 14.61 -10.67
CA LEU A 51 -1.33 13.40 -10.72
C LEU A 51 -2.04 12.17 -11.31
N MET A 52 -3.37 12.13 -11.26
CA MET A 52 -4.18 11.09 -11.88
C MET A 52 -4.37 11.28 -13.38
N SER A 53 -4.25 12.52 -13.87
CA SER A 53 -4.36 12.87 -15.29
C SER A 53 -3.38 12.11 -16.21
N LEU A 54 -3.88 11.70 -17.38
CA LEU A 54 -3.15 11.05 -18.48
C LEU A 54 -3.37 11.72 -19.86
N GLY A 55 -4.20 12.77 -19.92
CA GLY A 55 -4.46 13.53 -21.15
C GLY A 55 -3.41 14.61 -21.45
N PRO A 56 -3.65 15.50 -22.42
CA PRO A 56 -2.72 16.57 -22.80
C PRO A 56 -2.27 17.46 -21.62
N SER A 57 -3.16 17.71 -20.66
CA SER A 57 -2.88 18.49 -19.45
C SER A 57 -1.88 17.85 -18.48
N ARG A 58 -1.46 16.61 -18.74
CA ARG A 58 -0.32 15.98 -18.08
C ARG A 58 1.00 16.42 -18.69
N SER A 59 1.06 16.56 -20.01
CA SER A 59 2.25 16.94 -20.77
C SER A 59 2.62 18.42 -20.63
N GLU A 60 1.69 19.25 -20.16
CA GLU A 60 1.92 20.68 -19.80
C GLU A 60 3.02 20.87 -18.73
N TRP A 61 3.26 19.86 -17.88
CA TRP A 61 4.16 19.98 -16.72
C TRP A 61 5.04 18.76 -16.45
N ASP A 62 4.59 17.54 -16.74
CA ASP A 62 5.37 16.32 -16.52
C ASP A 62 6.32 16.11 -17.71
N PHE A 63 7.46 16.81 -17.71
CA PHE A 63 8.46 16.81 -18.79
C PHE A 63 9.00 15.42 -19.19
N CYS A 64 8.76 14.37 -18.39
CA CYS A 64 9.08 13.00 -18.81
C CYS A 64 7.97 12.36 -19.65
N PHE A 65 6.73 12.79 -19.49
CA PHE A 65 5.52 12.16 -20.01
C PHE A 65 5.16 12.67 -21.41
N TYR A 66 5.12 11.76 -22.38
CA TYR A 66 4.71 12.07 -23.75
C TYR A 66 3.21 11.84 -23.96
N LYS A 67 2.72 10.67 -23.56
CA LYS A 67 1.34 10.22 -23.72
C LYS A 67 1.00 9.14 -22.69
N GLY A 68 -0.26 9.04 -22.31
CA GLY A 68 -0.76 7.88 -21.57
C GLY A 68 -2.22 7.58 -21.87
N ASN A 69 -2.66 6.41 -21.42
CA ASN A 69 -4.06 5.99 -21.46
C ASN A 69 -4.32 4.92 -20.40
N VAL A 70 -5.57 4.78 -19.98
CA VAL A 70 -6.03 3.57 -19.29
C VAL A 70 -6.08 2.43 -20.30
N VAL A 71 -5.70 1.22 -19.88
CA VAL A 71 -5.73 -0.03 -20.65
C VAL A 71 -6.89 -0.91 -20.16
N GLU A 72 -7.15 -0.87 -18.85
CA GLU A 72 -8.23 -1.59 -18.19
C GLU A 72 -8.53 -0.95 -16.82
N HIS A 73 -9.80 -0.78 -16.47
CA HIS A 73 -10.19 -0.52 -15.08
C HIS A 73 -10.42 -1.88 -14.38
N LEU A 74 -9.91 -2.04 -13.16
CA LEU A 74 -10.05 -3.29 -12.39
C LEU A 74 -11.11 -3.15 -11.30
N ASP A 75 -11.12 -2.01 -10.59
CA ASP A 75 -12.18 -1.58 -9.68
C ASP A 75 -12.15 -0.05 -9.53
N GLY A 76 -13.02 0.52 -8.67
CA GLY A 76 -13.12 1.96 -8.46
C GLY A 76 -11.86 2.64 -7.87
N HIS A 77 -10.91 1.85 -7.39
CA HIS A 77 -9.64 2.31 -6.80
C HIS A 77 -8.40 1.82 -7.55
N THR A 78 -8.57 1.08 -8.65
CA THR A 78 -7.49 0.38 -9.32
C THR A 78 -7.66 0.35 -10.84
N ASP A 79 -6.64 0.78 -11.57
CA ASP A 79 -6.57 0.65 -13.03
C ASP A 79 -5.20 0.20 -13.54
N ILE A 80 -5.16 -0.30 -14.78
CA ILE A 80 -3.94 -0.60 -15.52
C ILE A 80 -3.76 0.51 -16.55
N ILE A 81 -2.62 1.19 -16.50
CA ILE A 81 -2.32 2.37 -17.31
C ILE A 81 -1.03 2.19 -18.10
N HIS A 82 -1.03 2.69 -19.33
CA HIS A 82 0.17 2.80 -20.15
C HIS A 82 0.67 4.26 -20.12
N LYS A 83 1.98 4.44 -19.97
CA LYS A 83 2.66 5.74 -20.01
C LYS A 83 3.86 5.64 -20.95
N GLN A 84 3.84 6.37 -22.05
CA GLN A 84 4.97 6.57 -22.95
C GLN A 84 5.77 7.80 -22.49
N LEU A 85 7.09 7.70 -22.45
CA LEU A 85 7.97 8.76 -21.97
C LEU A 85 8.77 9.40 -23.13
N PHE A 86 9.05 10.69 -23.02
CA PHE A 86 9.94 11.43 -23.91
C PHE A 86 11.36 10.86 -23.90
N SER A 87 12.11 11.13 -24.97
CA SER A 87 13.53 10.76 -25.10
C SER A 87 14.46 11.70 -24.34
N ASP A 88 14.07 12.96 -24.16
CA ASP A 88 15.04 14.06 -24.26
C ASP A 88 15.68 14.42 -22.90
N TRP A 89 15.09 13.89 -21.83
CA TRP A 89 15.62 13.91 -20.46
C TRP A 89 16.48 12.67 -20.12
N LEU A 90 16.55 11.68 -21.02
CA LEU A 90 17.36 10.47 -20.87
C LEU A 90 18.80 10.70 -21.38
N PRO A 91 19.81 9.93 -20.94
CA PRO A 91 21.15 10.00 -21.50
C PRO A 91 21.19 9.66 -23.01
N TRP A 92 22.12 10.30 -23.72
CA TRP A 92 22.26 10.18 -25.17
C TRP A 92 22.45 8.73 -25.64
N GLY A 93 21.92 8.39 -26.81
CA GLY A 93 21.90 7.04 -27.37
C GLY A 93 20.88 6.06 -26.75
N MET A 94 20.22 6.41 -25.64
CA MET A 94 19.25 5.52 -25.00
C MET A 94 17.84 5.64 -25.62
N LYS A 95 17.30 4.55 -26.17
CA LYS A 95 15.92 4.44 -26.70
C LYS A 95 14.86 4.94 -25.70
N ARG A 96 13.70 5.41 -26.18
CA ARG A 96 12.57 5.88 -25.34
C ARG A 96 12.07 4.79 -24.39
N ARG A 97 11.49 5.18 -23.25
CA ARG A 97 10.86 4.26 -22.29
C ARG A 97 9.35 4.30 -22.38
N ASP A 98 8.74 3.14 -22.14
CA ASP A 98 7.35 3.07 -21.70
C ASP A 98 7.24 2.35 -20.35
N LEU A 99 6.12 2.57 -19.67
CA LEU A 99 5.73 1.96 -18.41
C LEU A 99 4.31 1.43 -18.55
N LEU A 100 4.10 0.17 -18.20
CA LEU A 100 2.79 -0.45 -18.09
C LEU A 100 2.59 -0.77 -16.61
N LEU A 101 1.72 -0.01 -15.96
CA LEU A 101 1.61 0.03 -14.50
C LEU A 101 0.20 -0.37 -14.07
N ARG A 102 0.07 -1.21 -13.06
CA ARG A 102 -1.14 -1.23 -12.23
C ARG A 102 -1.00 -0.09 -11.22
N ARG A 103 -1.98 0.82 -11.25
CA ARG A 103 -2.10 1.96 -10.35
C ARG A 103 -3.25 1.66 -9.37
N TYR A 104 -3.01 1.89 -8.10
CA TYR A 104 -4.02 1.83 -7.03
C TYR A 104 -4.01 3.16 -6.26
N TRP A 105 -5.16 3.59 -5.72
CA TRP A 105 -5.23 4.79 -4.89
C TRP A 105 -6.24 4.70 -3.75
N ARG A 106 -5.90 5.33 -2.62
CA ARG A 106 -6.82 5.60 -1.51
C ARG A 106 -6.64 7.01 -0.96
N ARG A 107 -7.63 7.45 -0.19
CA ARG A 107 -7.59 8.66 0.64
C ARG A 107 -7.70 8.18 2.09
N GLU A 108 -6.82 8.69 2.95
CA GLU A 108 -6.89 8.50 4.40
C GLU A 108 -7.76 9.61 5.03
N ASP A 109 -8.23 9.44 6.26
CA ASP A 109 -9.19 10.35 6.91
C ASP A 109 -8.62 11.76 7.18
N ASP A 110 -7.29 11.89 7.33
CA ASP A 110 -6.58 13.16 7.44
C ASP A 110 -6.57 13.98 6.13
N GLY A 111 -7.12 13.42 5.04
CA GLY A 111 -7.10 14.01 3.70
C GLY A 111 -5.83 13.71 2.90
N THR A 112 -4.93 12.86 3.40
CA THR A 112 -3.78 12.35 2.64
C THR A 112 -4.26 11.45 1.51
N TYR A 113 -3.79 11.71 0.28
CA TYR A 113 -3.96 10.78 -0.84
C TYR A 113 -2.72 9.93 -1.04
N VAL A 114 -2.90 8.61 -1.19
CA VAL A 114 -1.85 7.65 -1.51
C VAL A 114 -2.12 7.08 -2.90
N ILE A 115 -1.15 7.22 -3.81
CA ILE A 115 -1.17 6.62 -5.16
C ILE A 115 -0.02 5.64 -5.26
N LEU A 116 -0.30 4.38 -5.60
CA LEU A 116 0.69 3.32 -5.73
C LEU A 116 0.86 2.88 -7.18
N TYR A 117 2.06 2.42 -7.52
CA TYR A 117 2.39 1.85 -8.83
C TYR A 117 3.29 0.61 -8.69
N HIS A 118 2.95 -0.44 -9.44
CA HIS A 118 3.85 -1.54 -9.76
C HIS A 118 3.74 -1.88 -11.25
N SER A 119 4.80 -2.39 -11.87
CA SER A 119 4.75 -2.80 -13.28
C SER A 119 3.99 -4.11 -13.46
N VAL A 120 3.22 -4.21 -14.54
CA VAL A 120 2.45 -5.41 -14.89
C VAL A 120 2.61 -5.78 -16.36
N PHE A 121 2.34 -7.04 -16.70
CA PHE A 121 2.17 -7.51 -18.07
C PHE A 121 0.68 -7.58 -18.41
N HIS A 122 0.30 -7.20 -19.63
CA HIS A 122 -1.09 -7.19 -20.06
C HIS A 122 -1.23 -7.49 -21.55
N LYS A 123 -2.10 -8.44 -21.93
CA LYS A 123 -2.23 -8.88 -23.33
C LYS A 123 -2.74 -7.78 -24.28
N LYS A 124 -3.46 -6.76 -23.79
CA LYS A 124 -3.88 -5.59 -24.61
C LYS A 124 -2.75 -4.57 -24.83
N CYS A 125 -1.63 -4.67 -24.10
CA CYS A 125 -0.51 -3.72 -24.19
C CYS A 125 0.85 -4.46 -24.21
N PRO A 126 1.19 -5.18 -25.30
CA PRO A 126 2.52 -5.79 -25.45
C PRO A 126 3.64 -4.72 -25.56
N PRO A 127 4.93 -5.11 -25.44
CA PRO A 127 6.06 -4.23 -25.70
C PRO A 127 6.02 -3.61 -27.10
N GLN A 128 6.24 -2.29 -27.21
CA GLN A 128 6.06 -1.54 -28.45
C GLN A 128 7.40 -1.27 -29.17
N LYS A 129 7.40 -1.40 -30.51
CA LYS A 129 8.58 -1.11 -31.34
C LYS A 129 9.03 0.35 -31.15
N GLY A 130 10.31 0.56 -30.88
CA GLY A 130 10.90 1.88 -30.60
C GLY A 130 10.99 2.24 -29.12
N TYR A 131 10.22 1.56 -28.25
CA TYR A 131 10.27 1.72 -26.80
C TYR A 131 11.00 0.55 -26.12
N VAL A 132 11.60 0.82 -24.97
CA VAL A 132 12.10 -0.19 -24.02
C VAL A 132 11.24 -0.10 -22.78
N ARG A 133 10.57 -1.19 -22.40
CA ARG A 133 9.71 -1.18 -21.22
C ARG A 133 10.56 -1.19 -19.95
N ALA A 134 10.51 -0.10 -19.19
CA ALA A 134 11.11 -0.06 -17.87
C ALA A 134 10.24 -0.87 -16.89
N CYS A 135 10.88 -1.47 -15.89
CA CYS A 135 10.19 -2.14 -14.80
C CYS A 135 10.32 -1.27 -13.55
N LEU A 136 9.32 -0.40 -13.33
CA LEU A 136 9.07 0.14 -12.00
C LEU A 136 8.71 -1.05 -11.10
N LYS A 137 9.64 -1.49 -10.24
CA LYS A 137 9.33 -2.48 -9.22
C LYS A 137 8.25 -1.89 -8.32
N SER A 138 8.61 -0.79 -7.66
CA SER A 138 7.76 -0.07 -6.73
C SER A 138 7.83 1.43 -6.93
N GLY A 139 6.71 2.12 -6.76
CA GLY A 139 6.70 3.56 -6.68
C GLY A 139 5.34 4.11 -6.29
N GLY A 140 5.26 5.41 -6.10
CA GLY A 140 4.02 6.04 -5.66
C GLY A 140 4.15 7.52 -5.36
N TYR A 141 3.02 8.10 -4.99
CA TYR A 141 2.92 9.42 -4.38
C TYR A 141 2.19 9.29 -3.04
N VAL A 142 2.65 10.03 -2.03
CA VAL A 142 1.87 10.35 -0.84
C VAL A 142 1.72 11.87 -0.80
N ILE A 143 0.49 12.35 -0.69
CA ILE A 143 0.08 13.74 -0.85
C ILE A 143 -0.67 14.14 0.42
N SER A 144 0.07 14.56 1.44
CA SER A 144 -0.51 14.89 2.75
C SER A 144 -0.82 16.40 2.85
N PRO A 145 -2.04 16.80 3.21
CA PRO A 145 -2.38 18.21 3.39
C PRO A 145 -1.62 18.80 4.58
N VAL A 146 -1.22 20.07 4.48
CA VAL A 146 -0.59 20.86 5.55
C VAL A 146 -1.13 22.29 5.55
N ASN A 147 -0.81 23.08 6.57
CA ASN A 147 -1.20 24.49 6.67
C ASN A 147 -2.70 24.73 6.41
N LYS A 148 -3.53 23.97 7.15
CA LYS A 148 -5.00 23.95 7.04
C LYS A 148 -5.50 23.62 5.61
N GLY A 149 -4.80 22.73 4.90
CA GLY A 149 -5.16 22.24 3.57
C GLY A 149 -4.79 23.15 2.41
N LYS A 150 -4.23 24.34 2.66
CA LYS A 150 -3.81 25.29 1.60
C LYS A 150 -2.59 24.82 0.82
N GLN A 151 -1.75 23.99 1.43
CA GLN A 151 -0.55 23.40 0.86
C GLN A 151 -0.58 21.89 1.07
N SER A 152 0.22 21.14 0.32
CA SER A 152 0.41 19.70 0.54
C SER A 152 1.87 19.31 0.45
N VAL A 153 2.30 18.37 1.31
CA VAL A 153 3.60 17.70 1.22
C VAL A 153 3.47 16.55 0.24
N VAL A 154 4.14 16.67 -0.91
CA VAL A 154 4.19 15.63 -1.95
C VAL A 154 5.49 14.83 -1.80
N LYS A 155 5.35 13.57 -1.39
CA LYS A 155 6.41 12.56 -1.36
C LYS A 155 6.27 11.67 -2.60
N HIS A 156 7.21 11.70 -3.54
CA HIS A 156 7.23 10.79 -4.69
C HIS A 156 8.37 9.79 -4.55
N MET A 157 8.09 8.49 -4.61
CA MET A 157 9.08 7.41 -4.52
C MET A 157 9.13 6.57 -5.80
N LEU A 158 10.33 6.14 -6.18
CA LEU A 158 10.60 5.23 -7.31
C LEU A 158 11.74 4.24 -6.99
N ALA A 159 11.48 2.95 -7.20
CA ALA A 159 12.43 1.84 -7.26
C ALA A 159 12.26 1.16 -8.63
N ILE A 160 13.12 1.52 -9.59
CA ILE A 160 12.88 1.29 -11.02
C ILE A 160 14.11 0.77 -11.76
N ASP A 161 13.91 -0.35 -12.47
CA ASP A 161 14.83 -0.89 -13.46
C ASP A 161 14.56 -0.26 -14.83
N TRP A 162 15.46 0.62 -15.25
CA TRP A 162 15.40 1.35 -16.51
C TRP A 162 15.74 0.51 -17.76
N LYS A 163 16.06 -0.78 -17.57
CA LYS A 163 16.56 -1.72 -18.59
C LYS A 163 17.73 -1.13 -19.38
N CYS A 164 18.70 -0.57 -18.66
CA CYS A 164 19.95 -0.07 -19.22
C CYS A 164 20.76 -1.22 -19.84
N TRP A 165 21.38 -0.99 -21.00
CA TRP A 165 22.25 -1.99 -21.62
C TRP A 165 23.55 -2.11 -20.81
N ARG A 166 23.82 -3.31 -20.28
CA ARG A 166 24.92 -3.60 -19.34
C ARG A 166 26.33 -3.17 -19.80
N SER A 167 26.55 -2.99 -21.10
CA SER A 167 27.90 -2.84 -21.68
C SER A 167 28.53 -1.44 -21.55
N TYR A 168 27.75 -0.37 -21.35
CA TYR A 168 28.24 1.02 -21.48
C TYR A 168 27.95 1.96 -20.31
N LEU A 169 27.12 1.56 -19.34
CA LEU A 169 26.65 2.47 -18.29
C LEU A 169 26.78 1.85 -16.88
N LYS A 170 27.58 2.51 -16.03
CA LYS A 170 27.70 2.19 -14.59
C LYS A 170 26.35 2.40 -13.89
N SER A 171 26.12 1.73 -12.75
CA SER A 171 24.90 1.84 -11.91
C SER A 171 24.46 3.29 -11.60
N SER A 172 25.42 4.23 -11.50
CA SER A 172 25.18 5.69 -11.38
C SER A 172 24.21 6.25 -12.44
N SER A 173 24.19 5.69 -13.65
CA SER A 173 23.27 6.09 -14.72
C SER A 173 21.79 5.92 -14.35
N ALA A 174 21.40 4.74 -13.86
CA ALA A 174 20.04 4.45 -13.44
C ALA A 174 19.62 5.34 -12.26
N HIS A 175 20.54 5.58 -11.32
CA HIS A 175 20.34 6.50 -10.20
C HIS A 175 20.07 7.94 -10.67
N SER A 176 20.86 8.44 -11.64
CA SER A 176 20.67 9.76 -12.26
C SER A 176 19.35 9.87 -13.01
N ILE A 177 18.95 8.85 -13.78
CA ILE A 177 17.67 8.82 -14.51
C ILE A 177 16.49 8.86 -13.52
N THR A 178 16.54 8.08 -12.43
CA THR A 178 15.50 8.11 -11.40
C THR A 178 15.42 9.48 -10.71
N ILE A 179 16.55 10.11 -10.36
CA ILE A 179 16.58 11.46 -9.79
C ILE A 179 15.98 12.49 -10.78
N ARG A 180 16.31 12.40 -12.07
CA ARG A 180 15.68 13.23 -13.11
C ARG A 180 14.17 13.02 -13.15
N MET A 181 13.70 11.76 -13.16
CA MET A 181 12.26 11.48 -13.15
C MET A 181 11.56 12.04 -11.90
N LEU A 182 12.19 11.95 -10.72
CA LEU A 182 11.68 12.51 -9.47
C LEU A 182 11.59 14.05 -9.48
N GLY A 183 12.40 14.73 -10.30
CA GLY A 183 12.37 16.19 -10.50
C GLY A 183 10.99 16.73 -10.92
N ARG A 184 10.09 15.87 -11.41
CA ARG A 184 8.67 16.19 -11.64
C ARG A 184 7.95 16.81 -10.44
N VAL A 185 8.40 16.58 -9.19
CA VAL A 185 7.77 17.19 -8.01
C VAL A 185 8.03 18.71 -7.98
N ALA A 186 9.17 19.17 -8.51
CA ALA A 186 9.40 20.61 -8.69
C ALA A 186 8.55 21.17 -9.84
N ALA A 187 8.46 20.47 -10.97
CA ALA A 187 7.61 20.90 -12.09
C ALA A 187 6.12 20.99 -11.70
N LEU A 188 5.63 20.05 -10.88
CA LEU A 188 4.30 20.08 -10.27
C LEU A 188 4.12 21.29 -9.34
N ARG A 189 5.13 21.64 -8.54
CA ARG A 189 5.10 22.82 -7.68
C ARG A 189 5.03 24.12 -8.50
N GLU A 190 5.85 24.26 -9.54
CA GLU A 190 5.84 25.46 -10.39
C GLU A 190 4.53 25.59 -11.20
N LEU A 191 3.90 24.49 -11.62
CA LEU A 191 2.55 24.51 -12.21
C LEU A 191 1.52 25.12 -11.25
N PHE A 192 1.51 24.71 -9.98
CA PHE A 192 0.55 25.20 -9.00
C PHE A 192 0.77 26.69 -8.67
N LYS A 193 2.02 27.13 -8.53
CA LYS A 193 2.36 28.57 -8.42
C LYS A 193 1.88 29.37 -9.63
N ALA A 194 2.11 28.88 -10.85
CA ALA A 194 1.68 29.57 -12.07
C ALA A 194 0.14 29.69 -12.15
N ARG A 195 -0.60 28.66 -11.72
CA ARG A 195 -2.06 28.71 -11.61
C ARG A 195 -2.53 29.74 -10.58
N LEU A 196 -1.88 29.84 -9.42
CA LEU A 196 -2.19 30.87 -8.42
C LEU A 196 -1.95 32.29 -8.97
N GLY A 197 -0.81 32.51 -9.65
CA GLY A 197 -0.50 33.80 -10.28
C GLY A 197 -1.54 34.25 -11.32
N ASN A 198 -2.06 33.30 -12.10
CA ASN A 198 -3.11 33.57 -13.09
C ASN A 198 -4.49 33.84 -12.48
N CYS A 199 -4.77 33.38 -11.25
CA CYS A 199 -5.99 33.73 -10.52
C CYS A 199 -5.91 35.12 -9.89
N SER A 200 -4.74 35.58 -9.45
CA SER A 200 -4.57 36.94 -8.90
C SER A 200 -4.71 38.09 -9.92
N SER A 201 -4.89 37.79 -11.21
CA SER A 201 -5.07 38.79 -12.26
C SER A 201 -6.51 38.96 -12.77
N SER A 202 -7.47 38.10 -12.38
CA SER A 202 -8.88 38.24 -12.80
C SER A 202 -9.61 39.38 -12.09
N ASP A 203 -9.21 39.69 -10.87
CA ASP A 203 -10.00 40.52 -9.94
C ASP A 203 -9.81 42.03 -10.18
N TYR A 204 -9.08 42.40 -11.23
CA TYR A 204 -8.81 43.79 -11.65
C TYR A 204 -9.24 44.07 -13.11
N SER A 205 -10.42 43.57 -13.53
CA SER A 205 -10.97 43.93 -14.85
C SER A 205 -12.51 43.98 -14.94
N SER A 206 -13.12 44.93 -14.22
CA SER A 206 -14.51 45.37 -14.49
C SER A 206 -14.75 46.85 -14.14
N GLY A 207 -13.78 47.71 -14.46
CA GLY A 207 -13.96 49.17 -14.42
C GLY A 207 -14.44 49.70 -15.77
N GLU A 208 -15.75 49.96 -15.91
CA GLU A 208 -16.23 50.77 -17.04
C GLU A 208 -15.65 52.18 -16.95
N LEU A 209 -15.12 52.69 -18.06
CA LEU A 209 -14.95 54.13 -18.23
C LEU A 209 -15.60 54.57 -19.54
N THR A 210 -16.63 55.40 -19.39
CA THR A 210 -17.39 55.97 -20.50
C THR A 210 -16.54 56.93 -21.33
N ARG A 211 -16.89 57.06 -22.61
CA ARG A 211 -16.37 58.13 -23.48
C ARG A 211 -16.58 59.50 -22.84
N ASN A 212 -15.58 60.36 -22.98
CA ASN A 212 -15.77 61.71 -23.52
C ASN A 212 -14.49 62.15 -24.25
N SER A 213 -14.60 63.16 -25.12
CA SER A 213 -13.54 63.57 -26.04
C SER A 213 -12.95 64.92 -25.62
N GLU A 214 -11.66 65.14 -25.85
CA GLU A 214 -11.16 66.35 -26.52
C GLU A 214 -9.72 66.17 -27.03
N LEU A 215 -9.21 67.17 -27.76
CA LEU A 215 -7.99 67.10 -28.59
C LEU A 215 -6.93 68.10 -28.08
N HIS A 216 -5.62 67.81 -28.20
CA HIS A 216 -4.61 68.69 -28.85
C HIS A 216 -3.15 68.17 -28.77
N ILE A 217 -2.62 67.73 -29.93
CA ILE A 217 -1.35 68.11 -30.60
C ILE A 217 -0.09 68.52 -29.75
N LYS A 218 1.02 67.75 -29.91
CA LYS A 218 2.47 68.09 -29.72
C LYS A 218 2.97 68.39 -28.27
N GLU A 219 4.27 68.40 -27.94
CA GLU A 219 5.55 68.27 -28.69
C GLU A 219 6.65 67.52 -27.86
N GLU A 220 7.87 67.34 -28.40
CA GLU A 220 9.02 66.69 -27.72
C GLU A 220 9.83 67.64 -26.81
N VAL A 221 10.39 67.13 -25.70
CA VAL A 221 11.59 67.69 -25.04
C VAL A 221 12.45 66.57 -24.43
N ILE A 222 13.78 66.63 -24.62
CA ILE A 222 14.79 65.79 -23.95
C ILE A 222 15.64 66.69 -23.06
N ILE A 223 15.89 66.30 -21.80
CA ILE A 223 16.97 66.85 -20.96
C ILE A 223 17.63 65.72 -20.16
N ASN A 224 18.94 65.59 -20.27
CA ASN A 224 19.81 64.82 -19.37
C ASN A 224 20.54 65.79 -18.43
N SER A 225 20.89 65.35 -17.22
CA SER A 225 22.04 65.88 -16.46
C SER A 225 22.47 64.93 -15.33
N ASP A 226 23.67 64.37 -15.43
CA ASP A 226 24.34 63.62 -14.36
C ASP A 226 25.10 64.56 -13.42
N THR A 227 25.20 64.22 -12.13
CA THR A 227 26.40 64.53 -11.32
C THR A 227 26.60 63.52 -10.18
N GLU A 228 27.83 63.07 -9.98
CA GLU A 228 28.31 62.34 -8.80
C GLU A 228 28.99 63.29 -7.79
N ILE A 229 29.33 62.77 -6.59
CA ILE A 229 30.63 62.88 -5.87
C ILE A 229 30.48 62.99 -4.33
N GLN A 230 31.20 62.08 -3.64
CA GLN A 230 31.82 62.08 -2.27
C GLN A 230 31.11 62.82 -1.10
N ALA A 231 30.90 62.24 0.10
CA ALA A 231 31.72 61.39 0.99
C ALA A 231 32.78 62.16 1.81
N ASP A 232 32.74 62.01 3.14
CA ASP A 232 33.78 62.43 4.10
C ASP A 232 33.67 61.59 5.41
N GLU A 233 34.75 61.50 6.19
CA GLU A 233 34.90 60.66 7.40
C GLU A 233 35.12 61.50 8.67
N ASN A 234 35.02 60.89 9.88
CA ASN A 234 36.07 60.92 10.93
C ASN A 234 35.70 60.16 12.23
N ASN A 235 36.70 59.85 13.06
CA ASN A 235 36.61 58.98 14.27
C ASN A 235 37.02 59.70 15.57
N HIS A 236 36.55 59.23 16.74
CA HIS A 236 37.40 58.69 17.83
C HIS A 236 36.65 58.28 19.13
N ASP A 237 36.98 57.09 19.64
CA ASP A 237 37.51 56.75 20.99
C ASP A 237 37.42 57.78 22.15
N ASN A 238 37.21 57.45 23.45
CA ASN A 238 37.04 56.19 24.22
C ASN A 238 36.40 56.58 25.62
N SER A 239 36.39 55.91 26.79
CA SER A 239 36.95 54.65 27.37
C SER A 239 36.28 54.24 28.71
N VAL A 240 36.22 52.93 28.99
CA VAL A 240 36.29 52.21 30.30
C VAL A 240 35.22 52.45 31.41
N GLY A 241 34.60 51.35 31.85
CA GLY A 241 33.87 51.18 33.12
C GLY A 241 33.09 49.84 33.19
N GLU A 242 33.39 48.97 34.15
CA GLU A 242 32.76 47.63 34.34
C GLU A 242 31.36 47.76 35.02
N VAL A 243 30.42 46.80 35.02
CA VAL A 243 30.48 45.36 35.42
C VAL A 243 29.30 44.55 34.80
N ASP A 244 29.53 43.24 34.57
CA ASP A 244 28.59 42.13 34.27
C ASP A 244 27.27 42.36 33.51
N GLN A 245 27.22 41.83 32.28
CA GLN A 245 26.33 40.69 31.98
C GLN A 245 26.81 39.87 30.78
N THR A 246 27.06 38.57 30.97
CA THR A 246 27.50 37.65 29.92
C THR A 246 26.33 36.92 29.27
N GLN A 247 25.97 37.32 28.06
CA GLN A 247 25.17 36.49 27.15
C GLN A 247 26.00 36.16 25.91
N SER A 248 26.53 34.95 25.87
CA SER A 248 27.30 34.43 24.74
C SER A 248 26.35 33.89 23.67
N GLU A 249 26.56 34.30 22.41
CA GLU A 249 25.85 33.75 21.26
C GLU A 249 26.29 32.29 21.01
N HIS A 250 25.55 31.31 21.53
CA HIS A 250 25.56 29.94 21.02
C HIS A 250 24.32 29.15 21.45
N ALA A 251 24.06 28.05 20.72
CA ALA A 251 23.05 27.03 20.99
C ALA A 251 21.57 27.44 20.93
N CYS A 252 20.99 27.35 19.73
CA CYS A 252 19.69 26.69 19.58
C CYS A 252 19.78 25.63 18.45
N LEU A 253 20.55 24.58 18.73
CA LEU A 253 20.62 23.39 17.89
C LEU A 253 19.28 22.66 17.99
N VAL A 254 18.45 22.76 16.95
CA VAL A 254 17.17 22.02 16.90
C VAL A 254 17.47 20.55 16.71
N THR A 255 17.49 19.81 17.82
CA THR A 255 17.80 18.39 17.86
C THR A 255 16.81 17.59 17.01
N LEU A 256 17.34 16.84 16.04
CA LEU A 256 16.57 15.83 15.32
C LEU A 256 16.36 14.62 16.22
N ASN A 257 15.36 14.69 17.10
CA ASN A 257 14.94 13.54 17.89
C ASN A 257 14.23 12.52 16.98
N ASP A 258 14.91 11.41 16.67
CA ASP A 258 14.25 10.13 16.37
C ASP A 258 13.66 9.61 17.70
N ALA A 259 12.49 10.12 18.09
CA ALA A 259 11.71 9.65 19.23
C ALA A 259 10.20 9.81 18.94
N ASP A 260 9.43 8.84 19.42
CA ASP A 260 7.97 8.84 19.60
C ASP A 260 7.10 9.09 18.35
N ASP A 261 6.74 7.98 17.67
CA ASP A 261 5.57 7.86 16.79
C ASP A 261 4.29 8.13 17.63
N GLU A 262 3.92 9.39 17.91
CA GLU A 262 2.71 9.72 18.69
C GLU A 262 1.43 9.19 18.02
N PHE A 263 0.72 8.30 18.73
CA PHE A 263 -0.51 7.68 18.25
C PHE A 263 -1.71 8.60 18.46
N TYR A 264 -2.22 9.21 17.38
CA TYR A 264 -3.64 9.57 17.30
C TYR A 264 -4.45 8.31 16.94
N ASP A 265 -5.33 7.88 17.84
CA ASP A 265 -6.36 6.86 17.59
C ASP A 265 -7.58 7.51 16.88
N VAL A 266 -8.46 6.70 16.28
CA VAL A 266 -9.70 7.15 15.62
C VAL A 266 -10.81 7.24 16.66
N PRO A 267 -11.63 8.33 16.72
CA PRO A 267 -12.80 8.38 17.58
C PRO A 267 -13.82 7.30 17.19
N GLU A 268 -14.25 6.51 18.17
CA GLU A 268 -15.34 5.54 18.01
C GLU A 268 -16.68 6.31 17.83
N PRO A 269 -17.58 5.86 16.94
CA PRO A 269 -18.92 6.47 16.82
C PRO A 269 -19.70 6.25 18.11
N SER A 270 -20.34 7.30 18.62
CA SER A 270 -21.13 7.22 19.87
C SER A 270 -22.50 6.59 19.62
N ASP A 271 -22.80 5.51 20.33
CA ASP A 271 -24.12 4.88 20.30
C ASP A 271 -25.20 5.82 20.86
N CYS A 272 -26.25 6.07 20.08
CA CYS A 272 -27.53 6.60 20.53
C CYS A 272 -28.63 5.89 19.76
N ASP A 273 -29.34 4.98 20.44
CA ASP A 273 -30.59 4.41 19.96
C ASP A 273 -31.66 5.51 19.88
N GLU A 274 -32.41 5.56 18.78
CA GLU A 274 -33.85 5.81 18.89
C GLU A 274 -34.65 5.13 17.77
N SER A 275 -35.71 4.45 18.20
CA SER A 275 -36.77 3.79 17.45
C SER A 275 -37.73 4.83 16.80
N GLU A 276 -38.62 4.54 15.84
CA GLU A 276 -39.19 3.27 15.36
C GLU A 276 -39.96 3.44 14.01
N ASN A 277 -40.31 2.31 13.36
CA ASN A 277 -41.51 2.05 12.52
C ASN A 277 -41.84 2.85 11.22
N GLY A 278 -42.17 2.12 10.12
CA GLY A 278 -42.47 2.75 8.81
C GLY A 278 -43.10 1.96 7.64
N TRP A 279 -43.72 0.77 7.84
CA TRP A 279 -44.62 0.06 6.89
C TRP A 279 -44.10 -0.53 5.54
N MET A 280 -44.04 -1.87 5.54
CA MET A 280 -44.46 -2.86 4.51
C MET A 280 -45.01 -2.42 3.13
N THR A 281 -44.64 -3.17 2.08
CA THR A 281 -45.61 -3.79 1.13
C THR A 281 -44.98 -5.01 0.45
N GLU A 282 -45.66 -6.16 0.48
CA GLU A 282 -45.28 -7.36 -0.29
C GLU A 282 -45.81 -7.31 -1.73
N CYS A 283 -45.17 -8.03 -2.64
CA CYS A 283 -45.91 -8.63 -3.77
C CYS A 283 -45.26 -9.97 -4.18
N SER A 284 -46.06 -11.04 -4.23
CA SER A 284 -45.61 -12.37 -4.65
C SER A 284 -46.57 -12.97 -5.70
N GLN A 285 -46.02 -13.46 -6.81
CA GLN A 285 -46.69 -14.26 -7.84
C GLN A 285 -45.60 -15.14 -8.49
N GLN A 286 -45.48 -16.41 -8.12
CA GLN A 286 -46.26 -17.58 -8.58
C GLN A 286 -45.80 -18.20 -9.91
N LYS A 287 -45.14 -19.34 -9.74
CA LYS A 287 -44.97 -20.52 -10.61
C LYS A 287 -45.68 -20.53 -11.98
N SER A 288 -44.95 -21.05 -12.97
CA SER A 288 -45.47 -22.14 -13.81
C SER A 288 -44.38 -23.20 -14.03
N GLN A 289 -44.79 -24.45 -14.26
CA GLN A 289 -43.94 -25.55 -14.71
C GLN A 289 -44.44 -25.99 -16.09
N ASP A 290 -43.54 -26.41 -16.98
CA ASP A 290 -43.89 -27.40 -18.01
C ASP A 290 -42.67 -28.27 -18.35
N ILE A 291 -42.93 -29.53 -18.73
CA ILE A 291 -41.90 -30.54 -19.02
C ILE A 291 -42.15 -31.10 -20.42
N ARG A 292 -41.29 -30.74 -21.38
CA ARG A 292 -41.18 -31.44 -22.66
C ARG A 292 -39.73 -31.70 -23.07
N HIS A 293 -39.37 -32.98 -23.13
CA HIS A 293 -38.12 -33.42 -23.76
C HIS A 293 -38.20 -33.25 -25.28
N GLN A 294 -37.23 -32.56 -25.88
CA GLN A 294 -36.88 -32.71 -27.29
C GLN A 294 -35.37 -32.84 -27.46
N LYS A 295 -34.96 -33.51 -28.55
CA LYS A 295 -33.59 -34.02 -28.73
C LYS A 295 -32.59 -32.90 -29.03
N LEU A 296 -31.42 -32.96 -28.38
CA LEU A 296 -30.31 -32.05 -28.64
C LEU A 296 -29.80 -32.19 -30.07
N SER A 297 -29.82 -31.08 -30.83
CA SER A 297 -29.17 -30.98 -32.13
C SER A 297 -27.66 -30.78 -31.98
N THR A 298 -26.88 -31.40 -32.87
CA THR A 298 -25.40 -31.43 -32.84
C THR A 298 -24.76 -30.02 -32.87
N ALA A 299 -25.50 -29.00 -33.34
CA ALA A 299 -25.07 -27.60 -33.30
C ALA A 299 -24.87 -27.03 -31.88
N ALA A 300 -25.61 -27.54 -30.88
CA ALA A 300 -25.54 -27.03 -29.51
C ALA A 300 -24.14 -27.23 -28.88
N ASN A 301 -23.46 -28.33 -29.20
CA ASN A 301 -22.10 -28.60 -28.74
C ASN A 301 -21.06 -27.65 -29.37
N PHE A 302 -21.34 -27.10 -30.56
CA PHE A 302 -20.46 -26.12 -31.21
C PHE A 302 -20.63 -24.73 -30.59
N VAL A 303 -21.87 -24.32 -30.29
CA VAL A 303 -22.15 -23.07 -29.56
C VAL A 303 -21.61 -23.14 -28.13
N LYS A 304 -21.74 -24.28 -27.43
CA LYS A 304 -21.14 -24.45 -26.10
C LYS A 304 -19.62 -24.33 -26.16
N ARG A 305 -18.94 -25.04 -27.07
CA ARG A 305 -17.49 -24.89 -27.29
C ARG A 305 -17.05 -23.47 -27.65
N LEU A 306 -17.86 -22.71 -28.38
CA LEU A 306 -17.59 -21.29 -28.66
C LEU A 306 -17.75 -20.40 -27.42
N HIS A 307 -18.71 -20.70 -26.54
CA HIS A 307 -18.81 -20.05 -25.23
C HIS A 307 -17.63 -20.41 -24.32
N ASP A 308 -17.25 -21.69 -24.24
CA ASP A 308 -16.11 -22.16 -23.45
C ASP A 308 -14.80 -21.50 -23.92
N LEU A 309 -14.58 -21.41 -25.24
CA LEU A 309 -13.44 -20.71 -25.87
C LEU A 309 -13.49 -19.17 -25.74
N ALA A 310 -14.67 -18.58 -25.54
CA ALA A 310 -14.82 -17.15 -25.27
C ALA A 310 -14.55 -16.83 -23.79
N VAL A 311 -14.99 -17.69 -22.87
CA VAL A 311 -14.74 -17.57 -21.42
C VAL A 311 -13.25 -17.75 -21.10
N GLN A 312 -12.56 -18.69 -21.77
CA GLN A 312 -11.10 -18.88 -21.65
C GLN A 312 -10.24 -17.73 -22.23
N LYS A 313 -10.82 -16.59 -22.63
CA LYS A 313 -10.07 -15.43 -23.18
C LYS A 313 -10.00 -14.19 -22.27
N ARG A 314 -10.18 -14.33 -20.95
CA ARG A 314 -9.69 -13.31 -20.00
C ARG A 314 -8.16 -13.36 -19.87
N GLY A 315 -7.52 -12.21 -20.09
CA GLY A 315 -6.19 -12.13 -20.70
C GLY A 315 -4.98 -12.13 -19.78
N TYR A 316 -4.92 -12.95 -18.72
CA TYR A 316 -3.69 -13.14 -17.94
C TYR A 316 -2.95 -14.44 -18.35
N VAL A 317 -1.65 -14.53 -18.07
CA VAL A 317 -0.82 -15.75 -18.01
C VAL A 317 0.26 -15.41 -17.00
N ASP A 318 0.33 -16.16 -15.90
CA ASP A 318 1.47 -16.11 -14.99
C ASP A 318 2.61 -16.98 -15.56
N LEU A 319 3.86 -16.68 -15.20
CA LEU A 319 5.04 -17.30 -15.82
C LEU A 319 5.32 -18.70 -15.25
N GLN A 320 4.74 -19.72 -15.87
CA GLN A 320 5.21 -21.11 -15.75
C GLN A 320 5.43 -21.72 -17.14
N GLU A 321 6.65 -22.18 -17.40
CA GLU A 321 6.90 -23.20 -18.42
C GLU A 321 6.43 -24.57 -17.89
N MET A 322 6.09 -25.46 -18.82
CA MET A 322 5.40 -26.72 -18.52
C MET A 322 6.31 -27.70 -17.76
N VAL A 323 6.07 -27.85 -16.46
CA VAL A 323 6.41 -29.06 -15.69
C VAL A 323 5.17 -29.94 -15.64
N ARG A 324 5.33 -31.27 -15.74
CA ARG A 324 4.21 -32.21 -15.80
C ARG A 324 3.44 -32.23 -14.48
N GLU A 325 2.12 -32.31 -14.58
CA GLU A 325 1.19 -32.43 -13.47
C GLU A 325 1.17 -33.89 -12.98
N ASP A 326 2.03 -34.20 -12.00
CA ASP A 326 1.76 -35.31 -11.08
C ASP A 326 0.75 -34.81 -10.04
N SER A 327 -0.37 -35.51 -9.87
CA SER A 327 -1.45 -35.11 -8.95
C SER A 327 -1.06 -35.38 -7.49
N ILE A 328 -0.33 -34.44 -6.89
CA ILE A 328 0.12 -34.53 -5.50
C ILE A 328 -1.10 -34.51 -4.55
N THR A 329 -1.26 -35.57 -3.76
CA THR A 329 -2.21 -35.61 -2.63
C THR A 329 -1.77 -34.62 -1.56
N CYS A 330 -2.31 -33.41 -1.59
CA CYS A 330 -1.91 -32.32 -0.70
C CYS A 330 -2.29 -32.61 0.77
N SER A 331 -1.28 -32.77 1.63
CA SER A 331 -1.46 -32.83 3.08
C SER A 331 -1.60 -31.42 3.66
N TYR A 332 -2.83 -30.98 3.90
CA TYR A 332 -3.11 -29.70 4.56
C TYR A 332 -2.40 -29.61 5.93
N GLY A 333 -1.73 -28.48 6.16
CA GLY A 333 -0.82 -28.23 7.27
C GLY A 333 0.63 -28.64 6.98
N SER A 334 1.13 -28.49 5.73
CA SER A 334 2.54 -28.82 5.43
C SER A 334 3.17 -28.16 4.19
N THR A 335 2.45 -27.33 3.43
CA THR A 335 2.97 -26.82 2.14
C THR A 335 3.96 -25.65 2.26
N LEU A 336 4.05 -24.98 3.42
CA LEU A 336 5.17 -24.07 3.75
C LEU A 336 6.16 -24.71 4.73
N PRO A 337 7.48 -24.74 4.42
CA PRO A 337 8.50 -25.21 5.35
C PRO A 337 8.74 -24.21 6.49
N GLN A 338 8.86 -24.71 7.72
CA GLN A 338 9.37 -23.93 8.84
C GLN A 338 10.89 -23.76 8.75
N ASP A 339 11.40 -22.56 9.03
CA ASP A 339 12.85 -22.28 9.10
C ASP A 339 13.21 -21.33 10.25
N PRO A 340 13.49 -21.84 11.46
CA PRO A 340 13.92 -21.03 12.60
C PRO A 340 15.15 -20.14 12.33
N THR A 341 15.93 -20.39 11.27
CA THR A 341 17.09 -19.55 10.91
C THR A 341 16.74 -18.29 10.12
N CYS A 342 15.52 -18.19 9.58
CA CYS A 342 15.08 -17.14 8.66
C CYS A 342 15.98 -16.95 7.41
N THR A 343 16.66 -18.01 6.95
CA THR A 343 17.57 -17.95 5.78
C THR A 343 16.97 -18.52 4.50
N LEU A 344 15.99 -19.41 4.60
CA LEU A 344 15.34 -20.06 3.47
C LEU A 344 14.23 -19.15 2.89
N PRO A 345 14.20 -18.89 1.57
CA PRO A 345 13.12 -18.15 0.94
C PRO A 345 11.87 -19.02 0.74
N CYS A 346 10.71 -18.42 0.96
CA CYS A 346 9.40 -19.06 1.06
C CYS A 346 9.30 -19.99 2.28
N SER A 347 9.70 -19.47 3.44
CA SER A 347 9.66 -20.19 4.72
C SER A 347 8.83 -19.44 5.78
N LEU A 348 8.49 -20.17 6.84
CA LEU A 348 7.69 -19.73 7.97
C LEU A 348 8.50 -19.74 9.28
N THR A 349 8.30 -18.74 10.14
CA THR A 349 8.60 -18.83 11.60
C THR A 349 7.49 -18.22 12.43
N GLU A 350 7.54 -18.39 13.75
CA GLU A 350 6.88 -17.46 14.67
C GLU A 350 7.63 -16.12 14.70
N THR A 351 6.94 -15.01 14.96
CA THR A 351 7.58 -13.70 15.19
C THR A 351 7.71 -13.45 16.69
N ASP A 352 8.82 -12.86 17.12
CA ASP A 352 9.01 -12.40 18.51
C ASP A 352 7.81 -11.53 18.98
N PRO A 353 7.02 -11.99 19.98
CA PRO A 353 5.88 -11.25 20.52
C PRO A 353 6.22 -9.84 20.99
N TYR A 354 7.44 -9.59 21.49
CA TYR A 354 7.86 -8.26 21.96
C TYR A 354 7.95 -7.20 20.85
N THR A 355 7.77 -7.60 19.58
CA THR A 355 7.63 -6.73 18.41
C THR A 355 6.28 -5.99 18.39
N PHE A 356 5.24 -6.57 19.01
CA PHE A 356 3.85 -6.09 18.92
C PHE A 356 3.39 -5.37 20.19
N LEU A 357 2.57 -4.33 20.00
CA LEU A 357 1.94 -3.55 21.08
C LEU A 357 0.45 -3.89 21.19
N ILE A 358 -0.01 -4.19 22.40
CA ILE A 358 -1.37 -4.65 22.72
C ILE A 358 -1.94 -3.83 23.89
N ARG A 359 -3.27 -3.81 24.09
CA ARG A 359 -3.91 -3.06 25.19
C ARG A 359 -3.39 -3.55 26.55
N GLY A 360 -2.84 -2.64 27.35
CA GLY A 360 -2.43 -2.92 28.73
C GLY A 360 -3.62 -3.12 29.69
N GLU A 361 -3.31 -3.54 30.91
CA GLU A 361 -4.28 -3.84 31.98
C GLU A 361 -5.21 -2.65 32.30
N ASN A 362 -4.68 -1.42 32.28
CA ASN A 362 -5.42 -0.19 32.52
C ASN A 362 -5.81 0.59 31.23
N TYR A 363 -5.72 -0.03 30.04
CA TYR A 363 -5.88 0.67 28.74
C TYR A 363 -7.19 1.47 28.61
N LEU A 364 -8.27 1.05 29.27
CA LEU A 364 -9.55 1.77 29.24
C LEU A 364 -9.44 3.17 29.88
N GLU A 365 -8.55 3.33 30.86
CA GLU A 365 -8.31 4.57 31.61
C GLU A 365 -7.09 5.34 31.08
N ASP A 366 -5.96 4.66 30.80
CA ASP A 366 -4.70 5.32 30.42
C ASP A 366 -4.41 5.35 28.90
N ARG A 367 -5.14 4.55 28.11
CA ARG A 367 -4.94 4.31 26.66
C ARG A 367 -3.52 3.86 26.28
N GLN A 368 -2.75 3.30 27.21
CA GLN A 368 -1.36 2.86 26.98
C GLN A 368 -1.27 1.40 26.51
N LYS A 369 -0.50 1.18 25.45
CA LYS A 369 -0.28 -0.14 24.84
C LYS A 369 1.08 -0.69 25.29
N VAL A 370 1.09 -1.93 25.77
CA VAL A 370 2.30 -2.62 26.28
C VAL A 370 2.83 -3.61 25.25
N LYS A 371 4.10 -4.02 25.37
CA LYS A 371 4.66 -5.10 24.53
C LYS A 371 4.05 -6.45 24.93
N ALA A 372 3.71 -7.29 23.95
CA ALA A 372 3.27 -8.65 24.21
C ALA A 372 4.41 -9.49 24.83
N LYS A 373 4.09 -10.30 25.84
CA LYS A 373 5.06 -11.16 26.56
C LYS A 373 5.18 -12.57 25.97
N GLY A 374 4.24 -12.97 25.10
CA GLY A 374 4.08 -14.33 24.59
C GLY A 374 2.85 -14.46 23.69
N THR A 375 2.54 -15.69 23.29
CA THR A 375 1.30 -16.09 22.60
C THR A 375 0.56 -17.15 23.41
N LEU A 376 -0.76 -17.22 23.24
CA LEU A 376 -1.60 -18.28 23.84
C LEU A 376 -1.41 -19.62 23.11
N MET A 377 -1.19 -19.57 21.79
CA MET A 377 -1.02 -20.74 20.92
C MET A 377 0.36 -20.72 20.26
N LYS A 378 0.80 -21.90 19.82
CA LYS A 378 2.01 -22.07 19.00
C LYS A 378 1.66 -22.31 17.55
N MET A 379 2.48 -21.82 16.64
CA MET A 379 2.30 -22.03 15.22
C MET A 379 2.87 -23.38 14.78
N VAL A 380 2.00 -24.31 14.39
CA VAL A 380 2.38 -25.70 14.07
C VAL A 380 2.52 -25.96 12.58
N ALA A 381 1.82 -25.20 11.73
CA ALA A 381 1.94 -25.31 10.28
C ALA A 381 1.47 -24.03 9.56
N ALA A 382 1.82 -23.92 8.27
CA ALA A 382 1.09 -23.09 7.33
C ALA A 382 0.96 -23.79 5.97
N ASP A 383 -0.04 -23.40 5.20
CA ASP A 383 -0.14 -23.71 3.78
C ASP A 383 -0.08 -22.46 2.91
N TRP A 384 0.54 -22.60 1.74
CA TRP A 384 0.54 -21.59 0.69
C TRP A 384 0.09 -22.26 -0.61
N VAL A 385 -1.20 -22.09 -0.90
CA VAL A 385 -1.89 -22.83 -1.97
C VAL A 385 -2.50 -21.87 -3.00
N ARG A 386 -2.67 -22.39 -4.20
CA ARG A 386 -3.39 -21.72 -5.30
C ARG A 386 -4.46 -22.64 -5.87
N SER A 387 -5.60 -22.08 -6.22
CA SER A 387 -6.77 -22.79 -6.73
C SER A 387 -7.49 -21.98 -7.82
N ASP A 388 -8.36 -22.62 -8.60
CA ASP A 388 -9.29 -21.95 -9.50
C ASP A 388 -10.55 -21.43 -8.78
N LYS A 389 -10.80 -21.90 -7.55
CA LYS A 389 -11.96 -21.59 -6.70
C LYS A 389 -11.56 -21.06 -5.32
N ARG A 390 -12.55 -20.88 -4.44
CA ARG A 390 -12.38 -20.58 -3.01
C ARG A 390 -12.08 -21.87 -2.24
N GLU A 391 -11.21 -21.81 -1.24
CA GLU A 391 -10.71 -22.98 -0.51
C GLU A 391 -11.00 -22.87 0.99
N ASP A 392 -12.22 -23.23 1.35
CA ASP A 392 -12.75 -23.18 2.71
C ASP A 392 -12.61 -24.51 3.48
N ASP A 393 -12.75 -24.44 4.80
CA ASP A 393 -12.74 -25.56 5.76
C ASP A 393 -11.55 -26.51 5.56
N LEU A 394 -10.34 -25.95 5.52
CA LEU A 394 -9.09 -26.70 5.45
C LEU A 394 -8.89 -27.56 6.70
N GLY A 395 -9.39 -27.11 7.86
CA GLY A 395 -9.45 -27.87 9.11
C GLY A 395 -10.31 -29.14 9.02
N GLY A 396 -11.46 -29.10 8.35
CA GLY A 396 -12.39 -30.23 8.22
C GLY A 396 -11.96 -31.30 7.22
N ARG A 397 -11.05 -30.98 6.28
CA ARG A 397 -10.67 -31.87 5.18
C ARG A 397 -9.98 -33.16 5.65
N PRO A 398 -10.29 -34.32 5.03
CA PRO A 398 -9.59 -35.57 5.29
C PRO A 398 -8.07 -35.42 5.17
N GLY A 399 -7.34 -35.83 6.21
CA GLY A 399 -5.88 -35.74 6.24
C GLY A 399 -5.30 -34.36 6.61
N SER A 400 -6.13 -33.37 6.98
CA SER A 400 -5.65 -32.12 7.59
C SER A 400 -4.91 -32.37 8.91
N ILE A 401 -4.09 -31.41 9.34
CA ILE A 401 -3.45 -31.47 10.66
C ILE A 401 -4.49 -31.54 11.80
N ALA A 402 -5.58 -30.76 11.74
CA ALA A 402 -6.62 -30.76 12.77
C ALA A 402 -7.30 -32.14 12.89
N GLN A 403 -7.68 -32.77 11.76
CA GLN A 403 -8.27 -34.12 11.75
C GLN A 403 -7.31 -35.19 12.27
N LYS A 404 -6.00 -35.08 11.99
CA LYS A 404 -4.98 -36.02 12.50
C LYS A 404 -4.86 -35.97 14.03
N TYR A 405 -5.04 -34.80 14.65
CA TYR A 405 -5.06 -34.67 16.11
C TYR A 405 -6.43 -35.06 16.70
N ALA A 406 -7.53 -34.71 16.06
CA ALA A 406 -8.87 -35.16 16.46
C ALA A 406 -8.96 -36.69 16.54
N ALA A 407 -8.36 -37.41 15.58
CA ALA A 407 -8.30 -38.87 15.57
C ALA A 407 -7.40 -39.49 16.67
N GLN A 408 -6.57 -38.69 17.35
CA GLN A 408 -5.78 -39.12 18.51
C GLN A 408 -6.52 -38.88 19.85
N GLY A 409 -7.55 -38.03 19.87
CA GLY A 409 -8.38 -37.78 21.05
C GLY A 409 -7.68 -37.02 22.18
N GLY A 410 -6.62 -36.27 21.86
CA GLY A 410 -5.93 -35.39 22.81
C GLY A 410 -6.63 -34.04 23.02
N PRO A 411 -6.11 -33.19 23.93
CA PRO A 411 -6.68 -31.87 24.24
C PRO A 411 -6.35 -30.79 23.20
N GLU A 412 -5.67 -31.11 22.09
CA GLU A 412 -5.17 -30.11 21.14
C GLU A 412 -6.28 -29.41 20.35
N PHE A 413 -6.48 -28.12 20.64
CA PHE A 413 -7.38 -27.24 19.90
C PHE A 413 -6.61 -26.37 18.89
N PHE A 414 -7.19 -26.22 17.69
CA PHE A 414 -6.61 -25.48 16.57
C PHE A 414 -7.36 -24.19 16.25
N PHE A 415 -6.64 -23.07 16.14
CA PHE A 415 -7.16 -21.83 15.56
C PHE A 415 -6.50 -21.62 14.20
N ILE A 416 -7.30 -21.59 13.14
CA ILE A 416 -6.83 -21.59 11.75
C ILE A 416 -7.21 -20.26 11.11
N VAL A 417 -6.23 -19.47 10.66
CA VAL A 417 -6.49 -18.24 9.91
C VAL A 417 -6.22 -18.50 8.43
N ASN A 418 -7.28 -18.56 7.62
CA ASN A 418 -7.23 -18.84 6.19
C ASN A 418 -7.48 -17.53 5.42
N ILE A 419 -6.39 -16.85 5.05
CA ILE A 419 -6.43 -15.58 4.32
C ILE A 419 -6.53 -15.88 2.83
N GLN A 420 -7.70 -15.60 2.24
CA GLN A 420 -8.02 -15.91 0.86
C GLN A 420 -7.99 -14.65 -0.01
N VAL A 421 -7.30 -14.74 -1.15
CA VAL A 421 -7.09 -13.64 -2.11
C VAL A 421 -7.68 -14.04 -3.46
N PRO A 422 -8.94 -13.70 -3.75
CA PRO A 422 -9.59 -14.08 -5.00
C PRO A 422 -9.05 -13.30 -6.21
N GLY A 423 -9.06 -13.95 -7.37
CA GLY A 423 -8.56 -13.39 -8.63
C GLY A 423 -8.91 -14.30 -9.82
N SER A 424 -8.10 -14.24 -10.89
CA SER A 424 -8.12 -15.27 -11.94
C SER A 424 -7.47 -16.59 -11.49
N THR A 425 -6.71 -16.52 -10.41
CA THR A 425 -6.16 -17.62 -9.63
C THR A 425 -6.37 -17.17 -8.18
N THR A 426 -7.05 -17.97 -7.37
CA THR A 426 -7.21 -17.69 -5.94
C THR A 426 -5.96 -18.15 -5.22
N TYR A 427 -5.39 -17.31 -4.36
CA TYR A 427 -4.33 -17.71 -3.44
C TYR A 427 -4.90 -17.81 -2.03
N SER A 428 -4.58 -18.88 -1.31
CA SER A 428 -4.87 -19.00 0.13
C SER A 428 -3.57 -19.17 0.91
N LEU A 429 -3.48 -18.43 2.01
CA LEU A 429 -2.48 -18.58 3.05
C LEU A 429 -3.20 -19.05 4.31
N ALA A 430 -3.07 -20.33 4.65
CA ALA A 430 -3.63 -20.91 5.87
C ALA A 430 -2.57 -20.97 6.96
N LEU A 431 -2.90 -20.47 8.14
CA LEU A 431 -2.00 -20.34 9.29
C LEU A 431 -2.58 -21.16 10.45
N TYR A 432 -1.93 -22.27 10.82
CA TYR A 432 -2.44 -23.21 11.82
C TYR A 432 -1.75 -22.97 13.17
N TYR A 433 -2.52 -22.47 14.13
CA TYR A 433 -2.12 -22.30 15.52
C TYR A 433 -2.75 -23.40 16.38
N MET A 434 -2.03 -23.85 17.40
CA MET A 434 -2.44 -24.95 18.28
C MET A 434 -2.17 -24.61 19.75
N MET A 435 -3.11 -24.94 20.63
CA MET A 435 -2.92 -24.98 22.07
C MET A 435 -3.03 -26.41 22.58
N ASN A 436 -2.24 -26.75 23.61
CA ASN A 436 -2.20 -28.07 24.25
C ASN A 436 -2.93 -28.08 25.61
N THR A 437 -3.39 -26.92 26.08
CA THR A 437 -4.24 -26.76 27.26
C THR A 437 -5.71 -26.79 26.85
N PRO A 438 -6.65 -27.11 27.76
CA PRO A 438 -8.08 -26.88 27.56
C PRO A 438 -8.40 -25.44 27.12
N VAL A 439 -9.49 -25.27 26.38
CA VAL A 439 -9.93 -23.95 25.89
C VAL A 439 -10.50 -23.10 27.05
N GLU A 440 -11.03 -23.78 28.05
CA GLU A 440 -11.57 -23.27 29.32
C GLU A 440 -10.52 -22.48 30.13
N ASP A 441 -9.22 -22.76 29.95
CA ASP A 441 -8.13 -21.99 30.56
C ASP A 441 -7.99 -20.57 29.95
N ALA A 442 -8.71 -20.26 28.88
CA ALA A 442 -8.69 -18.97 28.17
C ALA A 442 -10.13 -18.43 27.91
N PRO A 443 -10.83 -17.88 28.92
CA PRO A 443 -12.25 -17.56 28.84
C PRO A 443 -12.68 -16.61 27.69
N LEU A 444 -11.82 -15.66 27.27
CA LEU A 444 -12.09 -14.78 26.13
C LEU A 444 -12.00 -15.53 24.78
N LEU A 445 -11.11 -16.52 24.67
CA LEU A 445 -11.05 -17.41 23.51
C LEU A 445 -12.24 -18.37 23.50
N GLU A 446 -12.58 -18.96 24.65
CA GLU A 446 -13.76 -19.81 24.80
C GLU A 446 -15.04 -19.05 24.38
N SER A 447 -15.19 -17.81 24.83
CA SER A 447 -16.29 -16.91 24.48
C SER A 447 -16.30 -16.54 22.99
N PHE A 448 -15.13 -16.42 22.35
CA PHE A 448 -15.02 -16.18 20.91
C PHE A 448 -15.39 -17.41 20.07
N ILE A 449 -15.03 -18.61 20.54
CA ILE A 449 -15.40 -19.87 19.90
C ILE A 449 -16.92 -20.13 20.05
N LYS A 450 -17.49 -19.88 21.22
CA LYS A 450 -18.92 -20.12 21.52
C LYS A 450 -19.85 -18.96 21.10
N GLY A 451 -19.31 -17.76 20.88
CA GLY A 451 -20.05 -16.57 20.48
C GLY A 451 -20.51 -16.60 19.02
N ASP A 452 -21.31 -15.61 18.64
CA ASP A 452 -21.82 -15.46 17.28
C ASP A 452 -20.86 -14.67 16.36
N ASP A 453 -21.21 -14.61 15.07
CA ASP A 453 -20.37 -13.93 14.08
C ASP A 453 -20.35 -12.41 14.28
N ALA A 454 -21.38 -11.81 14.90
CA ALA A 454 -21.36 -10.40 15.27
C ALA A 454 -20.29 -10.12 16.34
N PHE A 455 -20.26 -10.92 17.42
CA PHE A 455 -19.21 -10.86 18.43
C PHE A 455 -17.83 -11.11 17.81
N ARG A 456 -17.66 -12.21 17.07
CA ARG A 456 -16.37 -12.58 16.45
C ARG A 456 -15.85 -11.47 15.53
N ASN A 457 -16.69 -10.90 14.67
CA ASN A 457 -16.31 -9.82 13.76
C ASN A 457 -15.97 -8.52 14.51
N SER A 458 -16.67 -8.21 15.61
CA SER A 458 -16.40 -7.03 16.45
C SER A 458 -15.09 -7.10 17.25
N ARG A 459 -14.55 -8.32 17.48
CA ARG A 459 -13.37 -8.53 18.34
C ARG A 459 -12.11 -9.00 17.59
N PHE A 460 -12.19 -9.68 16.46
CA PHE A 460 -10.99 -10.28 15.83
C PHE A 460 -10.04 -9.24 15.24
N LYS A 461 -8.78 -9.25 15.68
CA LYS A 461 -7.73 -8.30 15.28
C LYS A 461 -6.57 -8.94 14.52
N LEU A 462 -6.01 -8.16 13.60
CA LEU A 462 -4.70 -8.36 12.98
C LEU A 462 -3.81 -7.15 13.25
N ILE A 463 -2.57 -7.39 13.71
CA ILE A 463 -1.49 -6.41 13.73
C ILE A 463 -0.48 -6.81 12.63
N PRO A 464 -0.47 -6.12 11.47
CA PRO A 464 0.49 -6.40 10.42
C PRO A 464 1.77 -5.57 10.59
N TYR A 465 2.92 -6.14 10.25
CA TYR A 465 4.21 -5.46 10.26
C TYR A 465 5.10 -5.96 9.11
N ILE A 466 5.77 -5.02 8.41
CA ILE A 466 6.68 -5.36 7.32
C ILE A 466 8.11 -5.05 7.77
N SER A 467 8.81 -6.05 8.31
CA SER A 467 10.17 -5.89 8.81
C SER A 467 11.16 -5.65 7.67
N LYS A 468 11.04 -6.38 6.55
CA LYS A 468 11.84 -6.17 5.32
C LYS A 468 10.95 -5.89 4.10
N GLY A 469 11.31 -4.90 3.30
CA GLY A 469 10.53 -4.47 2.13
C GLY A 469 10.67 -2.97 1.84
N SER A 470 10.31 -2.53 0.63
CA SER A 470 10.43 -1.11 0.26
C SER A 470 9.46 -0.21 1.04
N TRP A 471 9.86 1.01 1.40
CA TRP A 471 9.09 1.96 2.22
C TRP A 471 7.60 2.06 1.84
N ILE A 472 7.30 2.18 0.54
CA ILE A 472 5.93 2.39 0.07
C ILE A 472 5.02 1.18 0.33
N VAL A 473 5.56 -0.06 0.34
CA VAL A 473 4.81 -1.26 0.75
C VAL A 473 4.54 -1.22 2.27
N LYS A 474 5.55 -0.84 3.07
CA LYS A 474 5.39 -0.66 4.53
C LYS A 474 4.32 0.39 4.85
N GLN A 475 4.30 1.51 4.12
CA GLN A 475 3.29 2.57 4.25
C GLN A 475 1.88 2.08 3.84
N SER A 476 1.79 1.19 2.85
CA SER A 476 0.50 0.70 2.33
C SER A 476 -0.17 -0.32 3.25
N VAL A 477 0.63 -1.21 3.84
CA VAL A 477 0.20 -2.19 4.85
C VAL A 477 -0.02 -1.52 6.22
N GLY A 478 0.83 -0.55 6.58
CA GLY A 478 0.81 0.13 7.87
C GLY A 478 1.51 -0.66 8.98
N LYS A 479 1.30 -0.21 10.23
CA LYS A 479 1.68 -0.89 11.49
C LYS A 479 0.55 -0.96 12.51
N LYS A 480 -0.59 -0.29 12.27
CA LYS A 480 -1.70 -0.19 13.24
C LYS A 480 -2.49 -1.50 13.24
N ALA A 481 -2.97 -1.91 14.41
CA ALA A 481 -3.95 -3.00 14.51
C ALA A 481 -5.24 -2.63 13.77
N CYS A 482 -5.88 -3.61 13.13
CA CYS A 482 -7.19 -3.47 12.51
C CYS A 482 -8.14 -4.55 13.02
N LEU A 483 -9.43 -4.21 13.16
CA LEU A 483 -10.50 -5.17 13.42
C LEU A 483 -10.91 -5.79 12.08
N VAL A 484 -10.55 -7.06 11.88
CA VAL A 484 -10.57 -7.71 10.57
C VAL A 484 -12.02 -7.92 10.12
N GLY A 485 -12.89 -8.39 11.01
CA GLY A 485 -14.30 -8.66 10.71
C GLY A 485 -15.18 -7.41 10.57
N GLN A 486 -14.66 -6.22 10.91
CA GLN A 486 -15.28 -4.94 10.56
C GLN A 486 -14.84 -4.44 9.17
N ALA A 487 -13.71 -4.93 8.67
CA ALA A 487 -13.08 -4.45 7.43
C ALA A 487 -13.18 -5.44 6.26
N LEU A 488 -13.50 -6.71 6.54
CA LEU A 488 -13.54 -7.84 5.61
C LEU A 488 -14.66 -8.81 5.98
N GLU A 489 -15.08 -9.62 5.00
CA GLU A 489 -15.98 -10.74 5.25
C GLU A 489 -15.18 -11.94 5.77
N ILE A 490 -15.61 -12.53 6.88
CA ILE A 490 -15.01 -13.72 7.49
C ILE A 490 -16.08 -14.80 7.58
N ASN A 491 -15.80 -15.96 6.99
CA ASN A 491 -16.64 -17.15 7.16
C ASN A 491 -16.00 -18.05 8.23
N TYR A 492 -16.78 -18.43 9.23
CA TYR A 492 -16.33 -19.22 10.38
C TYR A 492 -16.72 -20.69 10.20
N PHE A 493 -15.73 -21.60 10.31
CA PHE A 493 -15.94 -23.05 10.23
C PHE A 493 -15.47 -23.69 11.54
N GLN A 494 -16.35 -24.45 12.21
CA GLN A 494 -16.07 -25.00 13.54
C GLN A 494 -16.22 -26.52 13.53
N GLY A 495 -15.17 -27.22 13.97
CA GLY A 495 -15.18 -28.66 14.20
C GLY A 495 -15.08 -29.02 15.68
N SER A 496 -14.84 -30.30 15.96
CA SER A 496 -14.69 -30.81 17.34
C SER A 496 -13.45 -30.28 18.07
N ASN A 497 -12.38 -29.96 17.35
CA ASN A 497 -11.13 -29.46 17.90
C ASN A 497 -10.53 -28.27 17.13
N TYR A 498 -11.32 -27.55 16.33
CA TYR A 498 -10.82 -26.37 15.61
C TYR A 498 -11.88 -25.30 15.36
N LEU A 499 -11.40 -24.07 15.19
CA LEU A 499 -12.12 -22.95 14.58
C LEU A 499 -11.26 -22.37 13.43
N GLU A 500 -11.80 -22.34 12.22
CA GLU A 500 -11.19 -21.73 11.04
C GLU A 500 -11.89 -20.43 10.65
N LEU A 501 -11.08 -19.40 10.38
CA LEU A 501 -11.49 -18.08 9.93
C LEU A 501 -11.11 -17.93 8.46
N GLY A 502 -12.05 -18.18 7.55
CA GLY A 502 -11.92 -17.97 6.11
C GLY A 502 -12.11 -16.50 5.76
N VAL A 503 -11.05 -15.70 5.90
CA VAL A 503 -11.02 -14.24 5.65
C VAL A 503 -10.93 -13.97 4.15
N ASP A 504 -11.97 -13.36 3.56
CA ASP A 504 -11.93 -12.95 2.15
C ASP A 504 -11.38 -11.52 1.98
N ILE A 505 -10.15 -11.41 1.47
CA ILE A 505 -9.56 -10.13 1.03
C ILE A 505 -10.36 -9.50 -0.12
N GLY A 506 -11.16 -10.30 -0.84
CA GLY A 506 -11.99 -9.91 -1.97
C GLY A 506 -13.08 -8.89 -1.64
N SER A 507 -13.70 -8.94 -0.46
CA SER A 507 -14.85 -8.09 -0.13
C SER A 507 -14.48 -6.60 -0.03
N SER A 508 -13.27 -6.27 0.42
CA SER A 508 -12.78 -4.88 0.51
C SER A 508 -11.91 -4.48 -0.69
N THR A 509 -12.30 -3.42 -1.39
CA THR A 509 -11.50 -2.78 -2.45
C THR A 509 -10.15 -2.28 -1.92
N VAL A 510 -10.11 -1.81 -0.67
CA VAL A 510 -8.89 -1.31 -0.02
C VAL A 510 -7.92 -2.46 0.27
N ALA A 511 -8.41 -3.55 0.88
CA ALA A 511 -7.59 -4.72 1.17
C ALA A 511 -7.09 -5.38 -0.12
N ARG A 512 -7.95 -5.56 -1.13
CA ARG A 512 -7.59 -6.07 -2.46
C ARG A 512 -6.50 -5.22 -3.13
N GLY A 513 -6.54 -3.90 -2.97
CA GLY A 513 -5.50 -2.99 -3.46
C GLY A 513 -4.16 -3.16 -2.75
N VAL A 514 -4.16 -3.20 -1.41
CA VAL A 514 -2.96 -3.40 -0.59
C VAL A 514 -2.36 -4.79 -0.80
N VAL A 515 -3.18 -5.85 -0.82
CA VAL A 515 -2.70 -7.22 -1.06
C VAL A 515 -2.21 -7.40 -2.50
N SER A 516 -2.87 -6.80 -3.50
CA SER A 516 -2.33 -6.80 -4.87
C SER A 516 -0.99 -6.09 -5.00
N LEU A 517 -0.71 -5.08 -4.17
CA LEU A 517 0.63 -4.51 -4.08
C LEU A 517 1.58 -5.57 -3.50
N VAL A 518 1.27 -6.11 -2.32
CA VAL A 518 2.09 -7.10 -1.59
C VAL A 518 2.43 -8.34 -2.44
N LEU A 519 1.46 -8.90 -3.18
CA LEU A 519 1.66 -10.01 -4.12
C LEU A 519 2.80 -9.73 -5.13
N GLY A 520 2.92 -8.48 -5.60
CA GLY A 520 3.95 -8.04 -6.54
C GLY A 520 5.38 -7.98 -5.96
N TYR A 521 5.57 -8.19 -4.66
CA TYR A 521 6.88 -8.18 -3.99
C TYR A 521 7.12 -9.32 -3.01
N LEU A 522 6.25 -10.33 -2.90
CA LEU A 522 6.36 -11.37 -1.84
C LEU A 522 7.80 -11.89 -1.65
N ASN A 523 8.52 -12.12 -2.75
CA ASN A 523 9.89 -12.66 -2.78
C ASN A 523 10.98 -11.64 -2.32
N HIS A 524 10.58 -10.42 -2.00
CA HIS A 524 11.40 -9.32 -1.51
C HIS A 524 10.89 -8.76 -0.17
N LEU A 525 9.80 -9.32 0.37
CA LEU A 525 9.24 -8.94 1.68
C LEU A 525 9.63 -9.95 2.76
N VAL A 526 9.67 -9.47 3.99
CA VAL A 526 9.43 -10.28 5.18
C VAL A 526 8.19 -9.68 5.84
N ILE A 527 7.14 -10.49 5.93
CA ILE A 527 5.82 -10.11 6.43
C ILE A 527 5.64 -10.76 7.80
N GLU A 528 5.41 -9.94 8.82
CA GLU A 528 5.21 -10.36 10.20
C GLU A 528 3.77 -9.98 10.59
N MET A 529 3.06 -10.91 11.23
CA MET A 529 1.65 -10.70 11.62
C MET A 529 1.42 -11.26 13.02
N ALA A 530 0.54 -10.62 13.77
CA ALA A 530 0.03 -11.11 15.03
C ALA A 530 -1.50 -11.05 15.05
N PHE A 531 -2.13 -12.11 15.55
CA PHE A 531 -3.59 -12.20 15.70
C PHE A 531 -3.97 -12.15 17.17
N LEU A 532 -5.07 -11.47 17.49
CA LEU A 532 -5.58 -11.34 18.85
C LEU A 532 -7.10 -11.11 18.86
N ILE A 533 -7.71 -11.26 20.04
CA ILE A 533 -9.10 -10.89 20.30
C ILE A 533 -9.07 -9.57 21.07
N GLN A 534 -9.87 -8.59 20.65
CA GLN A 534 -9.93 -7.30 21.32
C GLN A 534 -10.54 -7.43 22.72
N GLY A 535 -9.82 -7.00 23.76
CA GLY A 535 -10.37 -6.79 25.10
C GLY A 535 -11.04 -5.42 25.21
N ASN A 536 -12.30 -5.40 25.64
CA ASN A 536 -13.16 -4.22 25.84
C ASN A 536 -13.54 -4.00 27.31
N THR A 537 -13.65 -5.06 28.12
CA THR A 537 -13.89 -4.93 29.57
C THR A 537 -12.58 -4.98 30.37
N ARG A 538 -12.65 -4.75 31.69
CA ARG A 538 -11.46 -4.73 32.56
C ARG A 538 -10.91 -6.14 32.82
N GLU A 539 -11.79 -7.13 32.75
CA GLU A 539 -11.54 -8.57 32.96
C GLU A 539 -10.99 -9.24 31.68
N GLU A 540 -11.22 -8.63 30.52
CA GLU A 540 -10.65 -9.02 29.22
C GLU A 540 -9.25 -8.39 28.98
N LEU A 541 -8.67 -7.73 29.98
CA LEU A 541 -7.38 -7.04 29.89
C LEU A 541 -6.35 -7.57 30.92
N PRO A 542 -5.03 -7.51 30.63
CA PRO A 542 -4.43 -7.05 29.37
C PRO A 542 -4.76 -7.98 28.19
N GLU A 543 -4.73 -7.43 26.97
CA GLU A 543 -4.85 -8.25 25.76
C GLU A 543 -3.73 -9.30 25.69
N PHE A 544 -3.94 -10.36 24.92
CA PHE A 544 -2.94 -11.38 24.61
C PHE A 544 -2.99 -11.78 23.13
N LEU A 545 -1.84 -12.13 22.57
CA LEU A 545 -1.76 -12.62 21.20
C LEU A 545 -2.23 -14.08 21.15
N LEU A 546 -3.12 -14.42 20.23
CA LEU A 546 -3.45 -15.82 19.92
C LEU A 546 -2.21 -16.51 19.34
N GLY A 547 -1.60 -15.89 18.32
CA GLY A 547 -0.41 -16.40 17.65
C GLY A 547 0.26 -15.34 16.78
N THR A 548 1.52 -15.58 16.41
CA THR A 548 2.27 -14.75 15.46
C THR A 548 2.79 -15.59 14.29
N CYS A 549 3.03 -14.97 13.14
CA CYS A 549 3.80 -15.59 12.06
C CYS A 549 4.75 -14.61 11.41
N ARG A 550 5.82 -15.14 10.81
CA ARG A 550 6.77 -14.47 9.95
C ARG A 550 6.91 -15.25 8.65
N LEU A 551 6.69 -14.57 7.54
CA LEU A 551 6.70 -15.12 6.19
C LEU A 551 7.92 -14.56 5.47
N ASN A 552 8.96 -15.37 5.33
CA ASN A 552 10.23 -14.95 4.73
C ASN A 552 10.19 -15.14 3.22
N HIS A 553 10.20 -14.04 2.44
CA HIS A 553 10.41 -14.05 0.99
C HIS A 553 9.50 -15.06 0.24
N LEU A 554 8.19 -15.04 0.49
CA LEU A 554 7.19 -15.90 -0.17
C LEU A 554 7.23 -15.78 -1.71
N ASP A 555 6.71 -16.76 -2.43
CA ASP A 555 6.69 -16.73 -3.90
C ASP A 555 5.40 -17.34 -4.43
N ALA A 556 4.62 -16.55 -5.18
CA ALA A 556 3.36 -16.97 -5.76
C ALA A 556 3.54 -18.12 -6.79
N SER A 557 4.71 -18.22 -7.43
CA SER A 557 5.02 -19.31 -8.37
C SER A 557 5.26 -20.66 -7.67
N LYS A 558 5.49 -20.65 -6.35
CA LYS A 558 5.66 -21.85 -5.51
C LYS A 558 4.41 -22.23 -4.70
N ALA A 559 3.28 -21.52 -4.87
CA ALA A 559 2.04 -21.92 -4.23
C ALA A 559 1.59 -23.29 -4.76
N VAL A 560 1.29 -24.22 -3.86
CA VAL A 560 0.88 -25.59 -4.22
C VAL A 560 -0.46 -25.55 -4.92
N CYS A 561 -0.56 -26.19 -6.09
CA CYS A 561 -1.77 -26.18 -6.90
C CYS A 561 -2.78 -27.19 -6.37
N LEU A 562 -3.95 -26.71 -5.91
CA LEU A 562 -5.07 -27.55 -5.51
C LEU A 562 -6.01 -27.77 -6.72
N THR A 563 -5.57 -28.59 -7.65
CA THR A 563 -6.42 -29.12 -8.74
C THR A 563 -7.18 -30.37 -8.25
N LEU A 564 -8.49 -30.39 -8.48
CA LEU A 564 -9.40 -31.53 -8.22
C LEU A 564 -9.81 -32.22 -9.53
#